data_AF-L2G9W3-F1
#
_entry.id   AF-L2G9W3-F1
#
_cell.length_a   1.000
_cell.length_b   1.000
_cell.length_c   1.000
_cell.angle_alpha   90.00
_cell.angle_beta   90.00
_cell.angle_gamma   90.00
#
_symmetry.space_group_name_H-M   'P 1'
#
loop_
_entity.id
_entity.type
_entity.pdbx_description
1 polymer ?
#
loop_
_entity_poly.entity_id
_entity_poly.type
_entity_poly.pdbx_seq_one_letter_code
_entity_poly.pdbx_strand_id
1 'polypeptide(L)'
;MSPSITIQPPLSRRGHGPGLIILVEAGLNLAKHDKILDPPPAQKWAEEGYAVAQVVVAPGLANIPNDITSAIAQLKALESCDDKDKFGVIAFLADERRVVADALESHSEIKAAVFFNFAQTLSIPTLSHASGADGGGTKPAAPSKTYHYPSAGDFFTIPSHGNFNANAAGLAHTRTLTFLKPILGGPYFDLEAVWEEHTLFEFGERNVDKTMATMVEQPYCTHDKVIDWLLPGVPPTGKHLSIPFTSVVNVRGDHLHHEHIAWDQATALRQLGLLPDYLPFPYQINGSGPSSGKKFEYRLPVAGVESTHKLVDEGAVESNAMFEYGTREVDA
;
A
#
# COMPACT_ATOMS: atom_id res chain seq x y z
N MET A 1 18.54 15.19 -18.79
CA MET A 1 18.92 15.22 -17.36
C MET A 1 17.63 15.37 -16.59
N SER A 2 17.24 14.37 -15.81
CA SER A 2 16.11 14.51 -14.90
C SER A 2 16.40 15.66 -13.92
N PRO A 3 15.40 16.46 -13.52
CA PRO A 3 15.64 17.51 -12.55
C PRO A 3 16.20 16.89 -11.26
N SER A 4 17.16 17.56 -10.62
CA SER A 4 17.73 17.11 -9.34
C SER A 4 16.69 17.09 -8.22
N ILE A 5 15.57 17.79 -8.41
CA ILE A 5 14.47 17.94 -7.46
C ILE A 5 13.15 17.68 -8.16
N THR A 6 12.32 16.82 -7.58
CA THR A 6 10.94 16.56 -8.02
C THR A 6 9.97 16.97 -6.92
N ILE A 7 9.00 17.82 -7.25
CA ILE A 7 7.94 18.25 -6.33
C ILE A 7 6.71 17.38 -6.54
N GLN A 8 6.15 16.91 -5.43
CA GLN A 8 4.92 16.12 -5.39
C GLN A 8 3.96 16.77 -4.38
N PRO A 9 2.83 17.35 -4.84
CA PRO A 9 1.77 17.81 -3.95
C PRO A 9 1.18 16.64 -3.13
N PRO A 10 0.55 16.93 -1.97
CA PRO A 10 -0.19 15.92 -1.21
C PRO A 10 -1.20 15.19 -2.08
N LEU A 11 -1.26 13.87 -1.95
CA LEU A 11 -2.23 13.00 -2.62
C LEU A 11 -3.41 12.65 -1.72
N SER A 12 -3.35 13.02 -0.43
CA SER A 12 -4.51 12.90 0.46
C SER A 12 -5.62 13.86 0.04
N ARG A 13 -6.88 13.50 0.35
CA ARG A 13 -8.07 14.31 0.05
C ARG A 13 -8.05 15.70 0.68
N ARG A 14 -7.28 15.88 1.76
CA ARG A 14 -7.04 17.19 2.36
C ARG A 14 -6.44 18.18 1.34
N GLY A 15 -5.68 17.69 0.36
CA GLY A 15 -5.11 18.48 -0.73
C GLY A 15 -4.00 19.44 -0.30
N HIS A 16 -3.69 19.51 1.00
CA HIS A 16 -2.65 20.33 1.59
C HIS A 16 -2.04 19.65 2.83
N GLY A 17 -0.81 20.00 3.18
CA GLY A 17 -0.14 19.45 4.35
C GLY A 17 1.27 20.00 4.60
N PRO A 18 1.97 19.52 5.63
CA PRO A 18 3.30 20.00 5.95
C PRO A 18 4.33 19.59 4.89
N GLY A 19 5.39 20.39 4.77
CA GLY A 19 6.44 20.15 3.81
C GLY A 19 7.46 19.10 4.27
N LEU A 20 7.89 18.24 3.35
CA LEU A 20 8.83 17.15 3.59
C LEU A 20 9.86 17.09 2.47
N ILE A 21 11.14 17.08 2.82
CA ILE A 21 12.23 16.89 1.87
C ILE A 21 12.68 15.42 1.95
N ILE A 22 12.76 14.75 0.81
CA ILE A 22 13.25 13.37 0.73
C ILE A 22 14.57 13.37 -0.03
N LEU A 23 15.67 13.07 0.65
CA LEU A 23 16.98 12.87 0.04
C LEU A 23 17.13 11.41 -0.36
N VAL A 24 17.45 11.14 -1.62
CA VAL A 24 17.66 9.79 -2.16
C VAL A 24 19.03 9.67 -2.80
N GLU A 25 19.74 8.57 -2.51
CA GLU A 25 21.02 8.24 -3.13
C GLU A 25 20.90 8.17 -4.66
N ALA A 26 21.83 8.79 -5.38
CA ALA A 26 21.91 8.65 -6.84
C ALA A 26 22.09 7.19 -7.25
N GLY A 27 21.29 6.74 -8.21
CA GLY A 27 21.31 5.36 -8.70
C GLY A 27 20.28 4.43 -8.06
N LEU A 28 19.54 4.87 -7.05
CA LEU A 28 18.39 4.11 -6.54
C LEU A 28 17.29 4.02 -7.59
N ASN A 29 16.76 2.81 -7.80
CA ASN A 29 15.57 2.60 -8.60
C ASN A 29 14.33 3.01 -7.78
N LEU A 30 13.69 4.12 -8.18
CA LEU A 30 12.48 4.64 -7.54
C LEU A 30 11.24 4.49 -8.43
N ALA A 31 11.30 3.64 -9.46
CA ALA A 31 10.11 3.27 -10.22
C ALA A 31 9.14 2.45 -9.35
N LYS A 32 7.85 2.56 -9.65
CA LYS A 32 6.81 1.68 -9.07
C LYS A 32 7.15 0.23 -9.41
N HIS A 33 7.09 -0.65 -8.41
CA HIS A 33 7.40 -2.07 -8.59
C HIS A 33 6.12 -2.84 -8.94
N ASP A 34 6.17 -3.69 -9.97
CA ASP A 34 4.96 -4.37 -10.49
C ASP A 34 4.30 -5.34 -9.49
N LYS A 35 5.07 -5.85 -8.53
CA LYS A 35 4.61 -6.87 -7.56
C LYS A 35 4.61 -6.40 -6.10
N ILE A 36 5.14 -5.21 -5.82
CA ILE A 36 5.23 -4.68 -4.45
C ILE A 36 4.36 -3.45 -4.41
N LEU A 37 3.38 -3.49 -3.53
CA LEU A 37 2.30 -2.51 -3.47
C LEU A 37 2.70 -1.25 -2.72
N ASP A 38 3.75 -1.34 -1.90
CA ASP A 38 4.34 -0.17 -1.26
C ASP A 38 4.91 0.76 -2.34
N PRO A 39 4.48 2.04 -2.41
CA PRO A 39 4.91 2.95 -3.46
C PRO A 39 6.30 3.52 -3.18
N PRO A 40 6.97 4.12 -4.20
CA PRO A 40 8.25 4.78 -3.99
C PRO A 40 8.12 5.96 -3.01
N PRO A 41 9.21 6.37 -2.33
CA PRO A 41 9.14 7.30 -1.20
C PRO A 41 8.33 8.58 -1.44
N ALA A 42 8.53 9.28 -2.56
CA ALA A 42 7.80 10.52 -2.83
C ALA A 42 6.28 10.32 -2.89
N GLN A 43 5.81 9.27 -3.58
CA GLN A 43 4.40 8.94 -3.66
C GLN A 43 3.87 8.53 -2.28
N LYS A 44 4.58 7.65 -1.58
CA LYS A 44 4.18 7.15 -0.25
C LYS A 44 3.94 8.28 0.76
N TRP A 45 4.85 9.24 0.83
CA TRP A 45 4.71 10.36 1.77
C TRP A 45 3.69 11.40 1.30
N ALA A 46 3.44 11.51 0.00
CA ALA A 46 2.35 12.34 -0.51
C ALA A 46 0.97 11.74 -0.20
N GLU A 47 0.82 10.41 -0.25
CA GLU A 47 -0.41 9.70 0.16
C GLU A 47 -0.69 9.88 1.66
N GLU A 48 0.36 9.95 2.49
CA GLU A 48 0.26 10.35 3.91
C GLU A 48 -0.13 11.82 4.09
N GLY A 49 -0.22 12.62 3.03
CA GLY A 49 -0.66 14.00 3.04
C GLY A 49 0.45 15.04 3.19
N TYR A 50 1.72 14.70 2.96
CA TYR A 50 2.81 15.67 2.94
C TYR A 50 2.98 16.32 1.56
N ALA A 51 3.42 17.57 1.54
CA ALA A 51 3.94 18.20 0.34
C ALA A 51 5.42 17.82 0.22
N VAL A 52 5.80 17.07 -0.81
CA VAL A 52 7.11 16.42 -0.89
C VAL A 52 8.02 17.09 -1.92
N ALA A 53 9.29 17.32 -1.54
CA ALA A 53 10.38 17.63 -2.46
C ALA A 53 11.41 16.50 -2.41
N GLN A 54 11.47 15.67 -3.45
CA GLN A 54 12.45 14.60 -3.57
C GLN A 54 13.72 15.12 -4.25
N VAL A 55 14.87 15.02 -3.58
CA VAL A 55 16.18 15.49 -4.04
C VAL A 55 17.10 14.30 -4.27
N VAL A 56 17.65 14.18 -5.48
CA VAL A 56 18.64 13.14 -5.79
C VAL A 56 20.04 13.61 -5.38
N VAL A 57 20.62 12.93 -4.40
CA VAL A 57 21.95 13.22 -3.84
C VAL A 57 23.02 12.65 -4.75
N ALA A 58 23.73 13.52 -5.47
CA ALA A 58 24.80 13.12 -6.36
C ALA A 58 26.03 12.57 -5.59
N PRO A 59 26.78 11.60 -6.13
CA PRO A 59 27.92 10.97 -5.43
C PRO A 59 29.02 11.94 -5.02
N GLY A 60 29.20 13.04 -5.76
CA GLY A 60 30.22 14.06 -5.48
C GLY A 60 29.83 15.07 -4.40
N LEU A 61 28.59 15.05 -3.90
CA LEU A 61 28.06 15.87 -2.79
C LEU A 61 28.24 17.40 -2.89
N ALA A 62 28.69 17.92 -4.04
CA ALA A 62 29.17 19.29 -4.17
C ALA A 62 28.09 20.36 -3.96
N ASN A 63 26.80 20.02 -4.11
CA ASN A 63 25.71 21.00 -4.14
C ASN A 63 24.62 20.79 -3.07
N ILE A 64 24.81 19.89 -2.11
CA ILE A 64 23.74 19.51 -1.15
C ILE A 64 23.13 20.71 -0.40
N PRO A 65 23.90 21.67 0.13
CA PRO A 65 23.31 22.86 0.75
C PRO A 65 22.40 23.64 -0.22
N ASN A 66 22.84 23.83 -1.46
CA ASN A 66 22.08 24.56 -2.48
C ASN A 66 20.84 23.78 -2.94
N ASP A 67 20.95 22.45 -3.05
CA ASP A 67 19.82 21.59 -3.40
C ASP A 67 18.73 21.61 -2.31
N ILE A 68 19.13 21.60 -1.03
CA ILE A 68 18.20 21.76 0.10
C ILE A 68 17.56 23.16 0.08
N THR A 69 18.35 24.22 -0.13
CA THR A 69 17.82 25.59 -0.28
C THR A 69 16.78 25.65 -1.42
N SER A 70 17.06 25.04 -2.56
CA SER A 70 16.15 24.99 -3.71
C SER A 70 14.89 24.18 -3.43
N ALA A 71 15.01 23.04 -2.73
CA ALA A 71 13.86 22.23 -2.32
C ALA A 71 12.94 23.01 -1.36
N ILE A 72 13.51 23.71 -0.37
CA ILE A 72 12.77 24.59 0.53
C ILE A 72 12.05 25.69 -0.26
N ALA A 73 12.74 26.35 -1.19
CA ALA A 73 12.13 27.41 -2.00
C ALA A 73 10.93 26.90 -2.84
N GLN A 74 11.04 25.70 -3.42
CA GLN A 74 9.96 25.09 -4.19
C GLN A 74 8.77 24.66 -3.31
N LEU A 75 9.02 24.11 -2.11
CA LEU A 75 7.95 23.82 -1.15
C LEU A 75 7.28 25.11 -0.64
N LYS A 76 8.05 26.17 -0.43
CA LYS A 76 7.52 27.51 -0.09
C LYS A 76 6.60 28.04 -1.19
N ALA A 77 6.93 27.82 -2.45
CA ALA A 77 6.12 28.25 -3.58
C ALA A 77 4.84 27.41 -3.81
N LEU A 78 4.77 26.20 -3.26
CA LEU A 78 3.64 25.29 -3.49
C LEU A 78 2.44 25.64 -2.61
N GLU A 79 1.31 26.05 -3.17
CA GLU A 79 0.11 26.46 -2.38
C GLU A 79 -0.37 25.38 -1.40
N SER A 80 -0.24 24.10 -1.76
CA SER A 80 -0.64 22.96 -0.94
C SER A 80 0.31 22.62 0.22
N CYS A 81 1.33 23.43 0.49
CA CYS A 81 2.22 23.25 1.64
C CYS A 81 1.88 24.23 2.76
N ASP A 82 1.47 23.73 3.93
CA ASP A 82 0.85 24.51 5.01
C ASP A 82 1.80 25.50 5.68
N ASP A 83 2.84 24.97 6.33
CA ASP A 83 3.82 25.74 7.09
C ASP A 83 5.06 25.95 6.20
N LYS A 84 5.34 27.22 5.89
CA LYS A 84 6.45 27.60 5.01
C LYS A 84 7.79 27.71 5.73
N ASP A 85 7.79 27.59 7.06
CA ASP A 85 8.97 27.78 7.91
C ASP A 85 9.36 26.51 8.67
N LYS A 86 8.62 25.41 8.48
CA LYS A 86 8.89 24.11 9.10
C LYS A 86 8.87 22.98 8.08
N PHE A 87 10.03 22.34 7.91
CA PHE A 87 10.18 21.18 7.05
C PHE A 87 10.81 20.02 7.82
N GLY A 88 10.38 18.79 7.51
CA GLY A 88 11.09 17.58 7.89
C GLY A 88 11.98 17.09 6.76
N VAL A 89 13.01 16.32 7.09
CA VAL A 89 13.85 15.63 6.11
C VAL A 89 13.83 14.11 6.36
N ILE A 90 13.76 13.34 5.28
CA ILE A 90 14.00 11.89 5.28
C ILE A 90 15.12 11.58 4.30
N ALA A 91 16.17 10.90 4.75
CA ALA A 91 17.34 10.56 3.96
C ALA A 91 17.47 9.04 3.78
N PHE A 92 17.40 8.59 2.52
CA PHE A 92 17.70 7.23 2.09
C PHE A 92 19.08 7.23 1.42
N LEU A 93 20.15 7.14 2.25
CA LEU A 93 21.55 7.20 1.82
C LEU A 93 22.29 5.93 2.26
N ALA A 94 23.34 5.53 1.54
CA ALA A 94 24.08 4.32 1.86
C ALA A 94 24.87 4.44 3.18
N ASP A 95 25.38 5.63 3.49
CA ASP A 95 26.35 5.90 4.54
C ASP A 95 26.19 7.30 5.15
N GLU A 96 26.75 7.48 6.36
CA GLU A 96 26.80 8.78 7.03
C GLU A 96 27.69 9.77 6.25
N ARG A 97 27.13 10.95 5.98
CA ARG A 97 27.80 12.01 5.22
C ARG A 97 27.77 13.31 5.99
N ARG A 98 28.95 13.72 6.47
CA ARG A 98 29.11 14.96 7.25
C ARG A 98 28.54 16.19 6.54
N VAL A 99 28.75 16.30 5.23
CA VAL A 99 28.22 17.41 4.41
C VAL A 99 26.68 17.46 4.39
N VAL A 100 26.00 16.32 4.46
CA VAL A 100 24.53 16.28 4.54
C VAL A 100 24.09 16.74 5.93
N ALA A 101 24.74 16.26 6.99
CA ALA A 101 24.47 16.70 8.36
C ALA A 101 24.67 18.21 8.52
N ASP A 102 25.83 18.73 8.13
CA ASP A 102 26.15 20.17 8.20
C ASP A 102 25.17 21.01 7.36
N ALA A 103 24.78 20.52 6.17
CA ALA A 103 23.78 21.18 5.34
C ALA A 103 22.43 21.25 6.06
N LEU A 104 21.95 20.18 6.67
CA LEU A 104 20.67 20.18 7.39
C LEU A 104 20.70 21.10 8.61
N GLU A 105 21.81 21.12 9.37
CA GLU A 105 21.97 22.01 10.54
C GLU A 105 22.10 23.48 10.17
N SER A 106 22.61 23.81 8.99
CA SER A 106 22.70 25.20 8.51
C SER A 106 21.35 25.79 8.06
N HIS A 107 20.32 24.96 7.89
CA HIS A 107 18.98 25.41 7.45
C HIS A 107 18.01 25.46 8.63
N SER A 108 17.72 26.67 9.10
CA SER A 108 16.88 26.89 10.28
C SER A 108 15.45 26.37 10.14
N GLU A 109 14.94 26.23 8.92
CA GLU A 109 13.60 25.74 8.62
C GLU A 109 13.48 24.21 8.78
N ILE A 110 14.59 23.47 8.81
CA ILE A 110 14.58 22.04 9.06
C ILE A 110 14.39 21.77 10.55
N LYS A 111 13.27 21.16 10.92
CA LYS A 111 12.89 20.93 12.33
C LYS A 111 13.15 19.51 12.81
N ALA A 112 13.27 18.55 11.90
CA ALA A 112 13.60 17.17 12.21
C ALA A 112 14.20 16.45 11.00
N ALA A 113 15.03 15.46 11.27
CA ALA A 113 15.63 14.61 10.25
C ALA A 113 15.47 13.12 10.58
N VAL A 114 15.27 12.31 9.55
CA VAL A 114 15.15 10.85 9.64
C VAL A 114 16.16 10.23 8.69
N PHE A 115 16.96 9.29 9.18
CA PHE A 115 17.99 8.61 8.38
C PHE A 115 17.70 7.12 8.28
N PHE A 116 17.88 6.55 7.09
CA PHE A 116 17.82 5.12 6.83
C PHE A 116 19.22 4.57 6.56
N ASN A 117 19.41 3.29 6.85
CA ASN A 117 20.65 2.50 6.74
C ASN A 117 21.67 2.68 7.88
N PHE A 118 21.86 3.90 8.37
CA PHE A 118 22.85 4.21 9.42
C PHE A 118 22.26 5.05 10.57
N ALA A 119 23.03 5.16 11.65
CA ALA A 119 22.72 6.04 12.77
C ALA A 119 23.34 7.43 12.55
N GLN A 120 22.54 8.48 12.71
CA GLN A 120 22.99 9.88 12.68
C GLN A 120 22.49 10.61 13.92
N THR A 121 23.25 11.59 14.38
CA THR A 121 22.77 12.58 15.36
C THR A 121 23.05 13.98 14.83
N LEU A 122 22.04 14.84 14.94
CA LEU A 122 22.12 16.29 14.69
C LEU A 122 21.71 17.05 15.96
N SER A 123 21.92 18.36 15.95
CA SER A 123 21.42 19.30 16.96
C SER A 123 19.89 19.43 17.01
N ILE A 124 19.21 19.06 15.91
CA ILE A 124 17.75 18.97 15.81
C ILE A 124 17.26 17.55 16.14
N PRO A 125 15.96 17.37 16.50
CA PRO A 125 15.36 16.05 16.64
C PRO A 125 15.73 15.12 15.48
N THR A 126 16.29 13.96 15.81
CA THR A 126 16.81 13.01 14.81
C THR A 126 16.31 11.59 15.09
N LEU A 127 15.79 10.92 14.07
CA LEU A 127 15.43 9.50 14.10
C LEU A 127 16.31 8.72 13.11
N SER A 128 16.82 7.56 13.49
CA SER A 128 17.60 6.70 12.60
C SER A 128 17.05 5.27 12.55
N HIS A 129 17.07 4.66 11.37
CA HIS A 129 16.72 3.26 11.11
C HIS A 129 17.93 2.55 10.50
N ALA A 130 18.75 1.91 11.35
CA ALA A 130 19.98 1.25 10.93
C ALA A 130 19.74 -0.21 10.49
N SER A 131 20.30 -0.59 9.35
CA SER A 131 20.23 -1.94 8.76
C SER A 131 21.46 -2.80 9.07
N GLY A 132 21.34 -4.13 9.03
CA GLY A 132 22.45 -5.07 9.20
C GLY A 132 22.78 -5.47 10.65
N ALA A 133 23.61 -6.49 10.80
CA ALA A 133 24.01 -7.06 12.09
C ALA A 133 25.10 -6.22 12.79
N ASP A 134 24.69 -5.52 13.85
CA ASP A 134 25.43 -4.80 14.90
C ASP A 134 26.50 -3.75 14.52
N GLY A 135 26.25 -2.54 15.01
CA GLY A 135 27.28 -1.65 15.55
C GLY A 135 26.86 -1.28 16.98
N GLY A 136 27.68 -1.63 17.97
CA GLY A 136 27.38 -1.47 19.40
C GLY A 136 26.68 -0.15 19.73
N GLY A 137 25.46 -0.25 20.24
CA GLY A 137 24.62 0.91 20.53
C GLY A 137 25.25 1.79 21.60
N THR A 138 25.74 2.96 21.20
CA THR A 138 25.81 4.10 22.11
C THR A 138 24.37 4.41 22.54
N LYS A 139 24.15 4.54 23.85
CA LYS A 139 22.86 5.02 24.37
C LYS A 139 22.54 6.36 23.70
N PRO A 140 21.39 6.53 23.04
CA PRO A 140 21.03 7.79 22.41
C PRO A 140 21.00 8.89 23.48
N ALA A 141 21.74 9.96 23.26
CA ALA A 141 21.52 11.20 23.97
C ALA A 141 20.33 11.90 23.28
N ALA A 142 19.33 12.33 24.06
CA ALA A 142 18.29 13.19 23.52
C ALA A 142 18.95 14.43 22.85
N PRO A 143 18.50 14.87 21.66
CA PRO A 143 17.21 14.57 21.02
C PRO A 143 17.26 13.51 19.88
N SER A 144 18.22 12.58 19.88
CA SER A 144 18.30 11.53 18.85
C SER A 144 17.77 10.16 19.33
N LYS A 145 17.23 9.37 18.40
CA LYS A 145 16.77 7.99 18.63
C LYS A 145 17.14 7.09 17.46
N THR A 146 17.63 5.89 17.74
CA THR A 146 17.99 4.89 16.71
C THR A 146 17.24 3.58 16.93
N TYR A 147 16.69 3.02 15.85
CA TYR A 147 16.15 1.67 15.79
C TYR A 147 17.03 0.81 14.88
N HIS A 148 17.28 -0.43 15.29
CA HIS A 148 18.10 -1.39 14.54
C HIS A 148 17.24 -2.49 13.93
N TYR A 149 17.55 -2.87 12.70
CA TYR A 149 16.86 -3.90 11.91
C TYR A 149 17.90 -4.95 11.47
N PRO A 150 18.29 -5.88 12.36
CA PRO A 150 19.45 -6.75 12.14
C PRO A 150 19.28 -7.75 10.99
N SER A 151 18.05 -8.06 10.64
CA SER A 151 17.70 -8.95 9.52
C SER A 151 17.44 -8.22 8.19
N ALA A 152 17.52 -6.89 8.18
CA ALA A 152 17.29 -6.08 6.99
C ALA A 152 18.62 -5.66 6.34
N GLY A 153 18.70 -5.71 5.01
CA GLY A 153 19.80 -5.14 4.23
C GLY A 153 19.68 -3.62 4.06
N ASP A 154 20.62 -3.00 3.35
CA ASP A 154 20.54 -1.59 2.99
C ASP A 154 19.31 -1.31 2.09
N PHE A 155 18.77 -0.10 2.22
CA PHE A 155 17.61 0.36 1.46
C PHE A 155 16.41 -0.58 1.56
N PHE A 156 16.25 -1.29 2.69
CA PHE A 156 15.16 -2.26 2.92
C PHE A 156 13.74 -1.68 2.84
N THR A 157 13.63 -0.35 2.78
CA THR A 157 12.38 0.41 2.63
C THR A 157 12.07 0.82 1.20
N ILE A 158 12.99 0.62 0.26
CA ILE A 158 12.80 0.98 -1.14
C ILE A 158 12.19 -0.21 -1.89
N PRO A 159 10.94 -0.12 -2.37
CA PRO A 159 10.22 -1.26 -2.98
C PRO A 159 10.97 -1.94 -4.13
N SER A 160 11.63 -1.14 -4.97
CA SER A 160 12.36 -1.62 -6.15
C SER A 160 13.79 -2.06 -5.85
N HIS A 161 14.22 -2.07 -4.59
CA HIS A 161 15.56 -2.52 -4.18
C HIS A 161 15.57 -4.01 -3.84
N GLY A 162 16.66 -4.72 -4.17
CA GLY A 162 16.79 -6.16 -3.94
C GLY A 162 16.73 -6.59 -2.47
N ASN A 163 16.98 -5.66 -1.55
CA ASN A 163 16.92 -5.88 -0.10
C ASN A 163 15.61 -5.43 0.54
N PHE A 164 14.57 -5.11 -0.25
CA PHE A 164 13.27 -4.70 0.28
C PHE A 164 12.71 -5.73 1.28
N ASN A 165 12.30 -5.25 2.46
CA ASN A 165 11.70 -6.08 3.50
C ASN A 165 10.42 -5.40 4.01
N ALA A 166 9.27 -5.90 3.58
CA ALA A 166 7.95 -5.30 3.86
C ALA A 166 7.69 -5.11 5.37
N ASN A 167 8.07 -6.08 6.21
CA ASN A 167 7.83 -6.01 7.65
C ASN A 167 8.68 -4.91 8.30
N ALA A 168 9.98 -4.87 7.99
CA ALA A 168 10.87 -3.83 8.50
C ALA A 168 10.48 -2.46 7.96
N ALA A 169 10.11 -2.36 6.68
CA ALA A 169 9.68 -1.14 6.03
C ALA A 169 8.40 -0.56 6.66
N GLY A 170 7.37 -1.38 6.89
CA GLY A 170 6.12 -0.96 7.55
C GLY A 170 6.35 -0.47 8.98
N LEU A 171 7.19 -1.17 9.74
CA LEU A 171 7.53 -0.76 11.11
C LEU A 171 8.33 0.55 11.13
N ALA A 172 9.33 0.69 10.25
CA ALA A 172 10.12 1.92 10.14
C ALA A 172 9.27 3.11 9.70
N HIS A 173 8.33 2.90 8.77
CA HIS A 173 7.36 3.91 8.32
C HIS A 173 6.50 4.43 9.48
N THR A 174 5.88 3.52 10.26
CA THR A 174 5.04 3.87 11.42
C THR A 174 5.81 4.67 12.48
N ARG A 175 7.05 4.24 12.77
CA ARG A 175 7.94 4.96 13.70
C ARG A 175 8.31 6.34 13.19
N THR A 176 8.48 6.50 11.88
CA THR A 176 8.79 7.78 11.24
C THR A 176 7.60 8.74 11.29
N LEU A 177 6.38 8.25 11.02
CA LEU A 177 5.16 9.05 11.15
C LEU A 177 4.96 9.55 12.58
N THR A 178 5.06 8.66 13.57
CA THR A 178 4.93 9.00 15.00
C THR A 178 5.96 10.04 15.43
N PHE A 179 7.15 10.04 14.82
CA PHE A 179 8.22 10.99 15.11
C PHE A 179 7.99 12.35 14.44
N LEU A 180 7.68 12.38 13.14
CA LEU A 180 7.56 13.63 12.37
C LEU A 180 6.27 14.40 12.65
N LYS A 181 5.12 13.71 12.76
CA LYS A 181 3.81 14.36 12.92
C LYS A 181 3.75 15.42 14.03
N PRO A 182 4.16 15.13 15.28
CA PRO A 182 4.11 16.14 16.35
C PRO A 182 5.10 17.30 16.16
N ILE A 183 6.19 17.10 15.42
CA ILE A 183 7.20 18.15 15.18
C ILE A 183 6.75 19.11 14.08
N LEU A 184 6.12 18.56 13.04
CA LEU A 184 5.64 19.32 11.88
C LEU A 184 4.19 19.80 12.01
N GLY A 185 3.50 19.40 13.09
CA GLY A 185 2.11 19.79 13.34
C GLY A 185 1.09 19.05 12.46
N GLY A 186 1.41 17.85 11.98
CA GLY A 186 0.53 17.04 11.14
C GLY A 186 1.28 16.26 10.07
N PRO A 187 0.58 15.76 9.04
CA PRO A 187 -0.85 15.86 8.85
C PRO A 187 -1.61 14.96 9.84
N TYR A 188 -2.68 15.51 10.40
CA TYR A 188 -3.65 14.78 11.23
C TYR A 188 -4.92 14.61 10.41
N PHE A 189 -5.41 13.37 10.38
CA PHE A 189 -6.68 13.04 9.77
C PHE A 189 -7.63 12.61 10.87
N ASP A 190 -8.87 13.08 10.77
CA ASP A 190 -9.95 12.53 11.55
C ASP A 190 -10.30 11.16 10.96
N LEU A 191 -9.73 10.11 11.57
CA LEU A 191 -9.92 8.74 11.09
C LEU A 191 -11.37 8.28 11.27
N GLU A 192 -12.10 8.85 12.24
CA GLU A 192 -13.53 8.59 12.41
C GLU A 192 -14.30 9.22 11.26
N ALA A 193 -14.01 10.48 10.90
CA ALA A 193 -14.66 11.11 9.74
C ALA A 193 -14.35 10.41 8.41
N VAL A 194 -13.10 9.94 8.20
CA VAL A 194 -12.74 9.15 7.00
C VAL A 194 -13.55 7.85 6.95
N TRP A 195 -13.74 7.20 8.11
CA TRP A 195 -14.55 5.99 8.22
C TRP A 195 -16.04 6.26 8.06
N GLU A 196 -16.58 7.32 8.67
CA GLU A 196 -17.96 7.77 8.51
C GLU A 196 -18.28 8.11 7.05
N GLU A 197 -17.35 8.74 6.33
CA GLU A 197 -17.50 9.04 4.92
C GLU A 197 -17.47 7.76 4.05
N HIS A 198 -16.53 6.85 4.32
CA HIS A 198 -16.49 5.54 3.66
C HIS A 198 -17.81 4.78 3.84
N THR A 199 -18.26 4.67 5.08
CA THR A 199 -19.50 3.96 5.45
C THR A 199 -20.74 4.69 4.92
N LEU A 200 -20.74 6.03 4.85
CA LEU A 200 -21.82 6.79 4.20
C LEU A 200 -21.92 6.43 2.71
N PHE A 201 -20.80 6.44 1.99
CA PHE A 201 -20.83 6.12 0.56
C PHE A 201 -21.18 4.66 0.29
N GLU A 202 -20.63 3.75 1.10
CA GLU A 202 -20.87 2.31 0.98
C GLU A 202 -22.31 1.93 1.36
N PHE A 203 -22.78 2.37 2.53
CA PHE A 203 -24.03 1.90 3.11
C PHE A 203 -25.19 2.89 2.98
N GLY A 204 -24.92 4.19 3.10
CA GLY A 204 -25.94 5.25 3.04
C GLY A 204 -26.35 5.59 1.60
N GLU A 205 -25.38 6.00 0.78
CA GLU A 205 -25.60 6.39 -0.60
C GLU A 205 -25.54 5.21 -1.57
N ARG A 206 -24.88 4.11 -1.18
CA ARG A 206 -24.66 2.91 -2.02
C ARG A 206 -24.03 3.26 -3.37
N ASN A 207 -23.04 4.13 -3.33
CA ASN A 207 -22.37 4.66 -4.51
C ASN A 207 -20.96 4.05 -4.62
N VAL A 208 -20.80 3.11 -5.54
CA VAL A 208 -19.55 2.37 -5.76
C VAL A 208 -18.39 3.33 -6.06
N ASP A 209 -18.57 4.29 -6.97
CA ASP A 209 -17.50 5.21 -7.36
C ASP A 209 -16.99 6.03 -6.18
N LYS A 210 -17.90 6.52 -5.33
CA LYS A 210 -17.55 7.29 -4.13
C LYS A 210 -16.87 6.43 -3.07
N THR A 211 -17.34 5.20 -2.85
CA THR A 211 -16.69 4.24 -1.94
C THR A 211 -15.29 3.90 -2.44
N MET A 212 -15.13 3.57 -3.72
CA MET A 212 -13.82 3.23 -4.29
C MET A 212 -12.84 4.42 -4.21
N ALA A 213 -13.34 5.65 -4.35
CA ALA A 213 -12.50 6.84 -4.17
C ALA A 213 -11.96 7.01 -2.74
N THR A 214 -12.58 6.39 -1.72
CA THR A 214 -12.10 6.45 -0.31
C THR A 214 -11.06 5.37 0.00
N MET A 215 -10.87 4.42 -0.91
CA MET A 215 -9.84 3.39 -0.82
C MET A 215 -8.53 3.88 -1.46
N VAL A 216 -7.42 3.19 -1.19
CA VAL A 216 -6.17 3.38 -1.94
C VAL A 216 -6.34 2.98 -3.41
N GLU A 217 -5.45 3.46 -4.30
CA GLU A 217 -5.54 3.32 -5.78
C GLU A 217 -5.92 1.90 -6.26
N GLN A 218 -5.43 0.87 -5.57
CA GLN A 218 -5.80 -0.52 -5.81
C GLN A 218 -6.13 -1.20 -4.48
N PRO A 219 -7.41 -1.34 -4.09
CA PRO A 219 -7.78 -2.21 -2.99
C PRO A 219 -7.69 -3.67 -3.45
N TYR A 220 -6.94 -4.50 -2.73
CA TYR A 220 -6.74 -5.91 -3.07
C TYR A 220 -6.85 -6.78 -1.82
N CYS A 221 -7.30 -8.02 -2.03
CA CYS A 221 -7.21 -9.09 -1.04
C CYS A 221 -6.32 -10.19 -1.62
N THR A 222 -5.26 -10.55 -0.91
CA THR A 222 -4.44 -11.73 -1.23
C THR A 222 -4.70 -12.78 -0.15
N HIS A 223 -4.98 -14.02 -0.55
CA HIS A 223 -5.19 -15.12 0.41
C HIS A 223 -3.83 -15.62 0.96
N ASP A 224 -3.22 -14.82 1.83
CA ASP A 224 -1.87 -14.99 2.41
C ASP A 224 -1.88 -15.50 3.88
N LYS A 225 -3.05 -15.49 4.51
CA LYS A 225 -3.35 -16.07 5.83
C LYS A 225 -4.71 -16.78 5.76
N VAL A 226 -4.99 -17.62 6.74
CA VAL A 226 -6.33 -18.20 6.92
C VAL A 226 -7.33 -17.08 7.19
N ILE A 227 -8.46 -17.08 6.48
CA ILE A 227 -9.56 -16.12 6.65
C ILE A 227 -10.79 -16.90 7.09
N ASP A 228 -10.92 -17.17 8.40
CA ASP A 228 -11.93 -18.11 8.93
C ASP A 228 -13.37 -17.77 8.55
N TRP A 229 -13.70 -16.49 8.41
CA TRP A 229 -15.04 -16.04 8.06
C TRP A 229 -15.36 -16.18 6.56
N LEU A 230 -14.35 -16.25 5.69
CA LEU A 230 -14.50 -16.28 4.22
C LEU A 230 -14.16 -17.66 3.62
N LEU A 231 -13.11 -18.30 4.14
CA LEU A 231 -12.51 -19.53 3.65
C LEU A 231 -12.12 -20.44 4.84
N PRO A 232 -13.10 -20.88 5.64
CA PRO A 232 -12.83 -21.69 6.82
C PRO A 232 -12.07 -22.98 6.46
N GLY A 233 -10.92 -23.18 7.12
CA GLY A 233 -10.09 -24.37 6.94
C GLY A 233 -9.26 -24.43 5.65
N VAL A 234 -9.26 -23.37 4.82
CA VAL A 234 -8.43 -23.31 3.61
C VAL A 234 -7.09 -22.64 3.96
N PRO A 235 -5.94 -23.33 3.79
CA PRO A 235 -4.63 -22.71 3.99
C PRO A 235 -4.36 -21.59 2.97
N PRO A 236 -3.42 -20.67 3.29
CA PRO A 236 -3.01 -19.62 2.37
C PRO A 236 -2.60 -20.17 1.00
N THR A 237 -3.11 -19.54 -0.05
CA THR A 237 -2.82 -19.94 -1.45
C THR A 237 -1.92 -18.93 -2.17
N GLY A 238 -1.77 -17.72 -1.62
CA GLY A 238 -1.09 -16.60 -2.27
C GLY A 238 -1.81 -16.04 -3.49
N LYS A 239 -3.03 -16.52 -3.82
CA LYS A 239 -3.83 -16.03 -4.94
C LYS A 239 -4.56 -14.74 -4.57
N HIS A 240 -4.71 -13.85 -5.55
CA HIS A 240 -5.56 -12.68 -5.43
C HIS A 240 -7.03 -13.09 -5.49
N LEU A 241 -7.83 -12.44 -4.66
CA LEU A 241 -9.27 -12.58 -4.62
C LEU A 241 -9.92 -11.24 -4.97
N SER A 242 -10.95 -11.33 -5.80
CA SER A 242 -11.84 -10.24 -6.15
C SER A 242 -13.24 -10.81 -6.17
N ILE A 243 -13.94 -10.78 -5.03
CA ILE A 243 -15.22 -11.46 -4.81
C ILE A 243 -16.29 -10.39 -4.55
N PRO A 244 -17.44 -10.42 -5.24
CA PRO A 244 -18.57 -9.56 -4.90
C PRO A 244 -19.17 -9.97 -3.56
N PHE A 245 -19.41 -8.98 -2.69
CA PHE A 245 -20.14 -9.15 -1.43
C PHE A 245 -21.47 -8.40 -1.48
N THR A 246 -22.47 -8.92 -0.79
CA THR A 246 -23.74 -8.23 -0.53
C THR A 246 -23.98 -8.24 0.96
N SER A 247 -23.99 -7.07 1.60
CA SER A 247 -24.32 -6.93 3.02
C SER A 247 -25.73 -6.36 3.20
N VAL A 248 -26.51 -6.98 4.09
CA VAL A 248 -27.81 -6.48 4.56
C VAL A 248 -27.68 -6.11 6.03
N VAL A 249 -27.60 -4.81 6.26
CA VAL A 249 -27.40 -4.23 7.59
C VAL A 249 -28.72 -3.65 8.11
N ASN A 250 -29.04 -3.92 9.37
CA ASN A 250 -30.13 -3.30 10.10
C ASN A 250 -29.58 -2.41 11.21
N VAL A 251 -30.00 -1.15 11.22
CA VAL A 251 -29.69 -0.16 12.26
C VAL A 251 -30.94 0.07 13.08
N ARG A 252 -30.80 0.13 14.41
CA ARG A 252 -31.88 0.50 15.34
C ARG A 252 -31.37 1.57 16.30
N GLY A 253 -31.94 2.76 16.20
CA GLY A 253 -31.46 3.91 16.96
C GLY A 253 -30.06 4.31 16.50
N ASP A 254 -29.13 4.39 17.44
CA ASP A 254 -27.71 4.69 17.26
C ASP A 254 -26.81 3.44 17.19
N HIS A 255 -27.39 2.24 17.09
CA HIS A 255 -26.65 0.98 17.04
C HIS A 255 -26.92 0.17 15.78
N LEU A 256 -25.90 -0.52 15.29
CA LEU A 256 -26.03 -1.65 14.37
C LEU A 256 -26.68 -2.83 15.11
N HIS A 257 -27.88 -3.24 14.69
CA HIS A 257 -28.65 -4.30 15.34
C HIS A 257 -28.30 -5.69 14.79
N HIS A 258 -28.14 -5.81 13.47
CA HIS A 258 -27.54 -6.99 12.84
C HIS A 258 -26.98 -6.66 11.45
N GLU A 259 -26.05 -7.49 11.00
CA GLU A 259 -25.48 -7.47 9.67
C GLU A 259 -25.47 -8.90 9.09
N HIS A 260 -25.93 -9.04 7.85
CA HIS A 260 -25.88 -10.29 7.10
C HIS A 260 -25.07 -10.09 5.83
N ILE A 261 -23.87 -10.66 5.79
CA ILE A 261 -22.99 -10.60 4.63
C ILE A 261 -23.13 -11.89 3.84
N ALA A 262 -23.39 -11.77 2.54
CA ALA A 262 -23.46 -12.86 1.58
C ALA A 262 -22.40 -12.67 0.49
N TRP A 263 -21.87 -13.78 0.00
CA TRP A 263 -20.97 -13.84 -1.14
C TRP A 263 -21.13 -15.20 -1.84
N ASP A 264 -20.60 -15.32 -3.06
CA ASP A 264 -20.54 -16.60 -3.76
C ASP A 264 -19.26 -17.36 -3.41
N GLN A 265 -19.40 -18.41 -2.61
CA GLN A 265 -18.28 -19.28 -2.21
C GLN A 265 -17.66 -19.99 -3.43
N ALA A 266 -18.44 -20.33 -4.45
CA ALA A 266 -17.93 -21.04 -5.62
C ALA A 266 -17.04 -20.13 -6.46
N THR A 267 -17.41 -18.85 -6.62
CA THR A 267 -16.56 -17.81 -7.21
C THR A 267 -15.24 -17.70 -6.45
N ALA A 268 -15.27 -17.65 -5.12
CA ALA A 268 -14.06 -17.59 -4.30
C ALA A 268 -13.15 -18.80 -4.53
N LEU A 269 -13.68 -20.02 -4.42
CA LEU A 269 -12.91 -21.26 -4.61
C LEU A 269 -12.37 -21.40 -6.04
N ARG A 270 -13.12 -20.94 -7.05
CA ARG A 270 -12.68 -20.93 -8.45
C ARG A 270 -11.48 -20.01 -8.65
N GLN A 271 -11.50 -18.79 -8.08
CA GLN A 271 -10.36 -17.87 -8.15
C GLN A 271 -9.11 -18.40 -7.42
N LEU A 272 -9.31 -19.18 -6.35
CA LEU A 272 -8.22 -19.87 -5.65
C LEU A 272 -7.67 -21.09 -6.41
N GLY A 273 -8.33 -21.52 -7.50
CA GLY A 273 -8.00 -22.75 -8.22
C GLY A 273 -8.36 -24.03 -7.46
N LEU A 274 -9.27 -23.94 -6.49
CA LEU A 274 -9.72 -25.06 -5.65
C LEU A 274 -11.03 -25.68 -6.14
N LEU A 275 -11.74 -25.02 -7.05
CA LEU A 275 -12.94 -25.54 -7.70
C LEU A 275 -12.66 -25.83 -9.19
N PRO A 276 -12.75 -27.10 -9.64
CA PRO A 276 -12.50 -27.46 -11.03
C PRO A 276 -13.65 -27.01 -11.96
N ASP A 277 -13.37 -26.89 -13.26
CA ASP A 277 -14.39 -26.49 -14.26
C ASP A 277 -15.50 -27.54 -14.47
N TYR A 278 -15.19 -28.81 -14.22
CA TYR A 278 -16.08 -29.94 -14.46
C TYR A 278 -16.18 -30.80 -13.20
N LEU A 279 -17.39 -31.26 -12.89
CA LEU A 279 -17.64 -32.27 -11.86
C LEU A 279 -18.28 -33.53 -12.47
N PRO A 280 -18.11 -34.70 -11.83
CA PRO A 280 -18.79 -35.92 -12.24
C PRO A 280 -20.31 -35.74 -12.25
N PHE A 281 -20.95 -36.28 -13.28
CA PHE A 281 -22.40 -36.38 -13.38
C PHE A 281 -22.81 -37.87 -13.29
N PRO A 282 -23.19 -38.37 -12.11
CA PRO A 282 -23.38 -39.80 -11.88
C PRO A 282 -24.73 -40.34 -12.41
N TYR A 283 -25.55 -39.50 -13.04
CA TYR A 283 -26.90 -39.84 -13.46
C TYR A 283 -26.98 -40.13 -14.96
N GLN A 284 -28.03 -40.84 -15.37
CA GLN A 284 -28.32 -41.09 -16.77
C GLN A 284 -28.78 -39.81 -17.48
N ILE A 285 -28.44 -39.68 -18.77
CA ILE A 285 -28.88 -38.59 -19.64
C ILE A 285 -29.81 -39.19 -20.69
N ASN A 286 -31.04 -38.67 -20.79
CA ASN A 286 -32.07 -39.21 -21.70
C ASN A 286 -32.29 -40.73 -21.56
N GLY A 287 -32.23 -41.24 -20.32
CA GLY A 287 -32.41 -42.66 -20.01
C GLY A 287 -31.22 -43.57 -20.36
N SER A 288 -30.11 -43.00 -20.83
CA SER A 288 -28.89 -43.76 -21.17
C SER A 288 -27.75 -43.41 -20.21
N GLY A 289 -27.02 -44.45 -19.79
CA GLY A 289 -25.74 -44.28 -19.08
C GLY A 289 -24.60 -43.96 -20.05
N PRO A 290 -23.40 -43.66 -19.53
CA PRO A 290 -22.23 -43.49 -20.37
C PRO A 290 -21.87 -44.81 -21.06
N SER A 291 -21.22 -44.69 -22.21
CA SER A 291 -20.60 -45.77 -22.96
C SER A 291 -19.63 -46.55 -22.07
N SER A 292 -19.42 -47.83 -22.40
CA SER A 292 -18.49 -48.69 -21.65
C SER A 292 -17.10 -48.04 -21.54
N GLY A 293 -16.58 -47.91 -20.31
CA GLY A 293 -15.29 -47.28 -20.02
C GLY A 293 -15.31 -45.75 -19.98
N LYS A 294 -16.47 -45.11 -20.09
CA LYS A 294 -16.64 -43.66 -20.02
C LYS A 294 -17.41 -43.23 -18.76
N LYS A 295 -17.36 -41.94 -18.45
CA LYS A 295 -18.16 -41.27 -17.43
C LYS A 295 -18.72 -39.96 -17.98
N PHE A 296 -19.82 -39.49 -17.40
CA PHE A 296 -20.32 -38.15 -17.68
C PHE A 296 -19.73 -37.14 -16.70
N GLU A 297 -19.47 -35.94 -17.21
CA GLU A 297 -19.15 -34.76 -16.42
C GLU A 297 -20.01 -33.59 -16.90
N TYR A 298 -20.27 -32.61 -16.04
CA TYR A 298 -20.94 -31.37 -16.40
C TYR A 298 -20.06 -30.18 -16.06
N ARG A 299 -20.11 -29.15 -16.91
CA ARG A 299 -19.41 -27.90 -16.64
C ARG A 299 -20.12 -27.15 -15.52
N LEU A 300 -19.38 -26.74 -14.50
CA LEU A 300 -19.94 -25.98 -13.38
C LEU A 300 -20.45 -24.61 -13.85
N PRO A 301 -21.70 -24.24 -13.51
CA PRO A 301 -22.25 -22.91 -13.80
C PRO A 301 -21.76 -21.90 -12.75
N VAL A 302 -20.43 -21.72 -12.69
CA VAL A 302 -19.76 -20.86 -11.71
C VAL A 302 -18.87 -19.88 -12.45
N ALA A 303 -18.96 -18.59 -12.12
CA ALA A 303 -18.05 -17.57 -12.61
C ALA A 303 -16.86 -17.40 -11.65
N GLY A 304 -15.69 -17.06 -12.17
CA GLY A 304 -14.52 -16.63 -11.40
C GLY A 304 -14.47 -15.10 -11.28
N VAL A 305 -13.31 -14.52 -11.57
CA VAL A 305 -13.09 -13.06 -11.50
C VAL A 305 -13.96 -12.28 -12.48
N GLU A 306 -14.43 -12.92 -13.55
CA GLU A 306 -15.33 -12.35 -14.54
C GLU A 306 -16.65 -11.86 -13.92
N SER A 307 -17.10 -12.47 -12.81
CA SER A 307 -18.27 -11.98 -12.07
C SER A 307 -18.05 -10.57 -11.52
N THR A 308 -16.87 -10.30 -10.98
CA THR A 308 -16.49 -8.98 -10.46
C THR A 308 -16.28 -7.98 -11.58
N HIS A 309 -15.62 -8.38 -12.67
CA HIS A 309 -15.47 -7.51 -13.84
C HIS A 309 -16.83 -7.05 -14.38
N LYS A 310 -17.79 -7.98 -14.48
CA LYS A 310 -19.15 -7.67 -14.96
C LYS A 310 -19.94 -6.76 -14.02
N LEU A 311 -19.66 -6.81 -12.71
CA LEU A 311 -20.29 -5.92 -11.72
C LEU A 311 -19.73 -4.50 -11.80
N VAL A 312 -18.44 -4.36 -12.07
CA VAL A 312 -17.76 -3.07 -12.23
C VAL A 312 -18.09 -2.42 -13.59
N ASP A 313 -18.09 -3.23 -14.65
CA ASP A 313 -18.38 -2.81 -16.01
C ASP A 313 -19.33 -3.83 -16.67
N GLU A 314 -20.56 -3.39 -16.92
CA GLU A 314 -21.59 -4.24 -17.54
C GLU A 314 -21.19 -4.75 -18.94
N GLY A 315 -20.23 -4.11 -19.62
CA GLY A 315 -19.72 -4.51 -20.94
C GLY A 315 -18.55 -5.50 -20.89
N ALA A 316 -17.94 -5.74 -19.73
CA ALA A 316 -16.66 -6.44 -19.64
C ALA A 316 -16.69 -7.93 -19.97
N VAL A 317 -17.87 -8.57 -19.89
CA VAL A 317 -18.06 -10.01 -20.12
C VAL A 317 -19.38 -10.22 -20.84
N GLU A 318 -19.46 -11.20 -21.76
CA GLU A 318 -20.72 -11.54 -22.42
C GLU A 318 -21.77 -12.05 -21.41
N SER A 319 -22.99 -11.50 -21.47
CA SER A 319 -24.10 -11.98 -20.65
C SER A 319 -24.58 -13.35 -21.16
N ASN A 320 -25.04 -14.22 -20.26
CA ASN A 320 -25.64 -15.52 -20.59
C ASN A 320 -24.70 -16.59 -21.19
N ALA A 321 -23.38 -16.38 -21.22
CA ALA A 321 -22.43 -17.38 -21.71
C ALA A 321 -22.56 -18.74 -21.00
N MET A 322 -23.00 -18.77 -19.74
CA MET A 322 -23.22 -20.01 -18.98
C MET A 322 -24.39 -20.86 -19.50
N PHE A 323 -25.30 -20.31 -20.31
CA PHE A 323 -26.39 -21.10 -20.91
C PHE A 323 -25.89 -22.10 -21.96
N GLU A 324 -24.68 -21.90 -22.48
CA GLU A 324 -24.05 -22.85 -23.41
C GLU A 324 -23.38 -24.02 -22.68
N TYR A 325 -23.34 -24.00 -21.35
CA TYR A 325 -22.70 -25.05 -20.58
C TYR A 325 -23.53 -26.33 -20.60
N GLY A 326 -22.85 -27.46 -20.68
CA GLY A 326 -23.51 -28.76 -20.82
C GLY A 326 -22.72 -29.91 -20.22
N THR A 327 -23.31 -31.08 -20.38
CA THR A 327 -22.71 -32.37 -20.05
C THR A 327 -21.83 -32.86 -21.20
N ARG A 328 -20.75 -33.55 -20.86
CA ARG A 328 -19.88 -34.25 -21.81
C ARG A 328 -19.58 -35.65 -21.31
N GLU A 329 -19.16 -36.51 -22.24
CA GLU A 329 -18.68 -37.84 -21.96
C GLU A 329 -17.15 -37.87 -22.08
N VAL A 330 -16.48 -38.42 -21.06
CA VAL A 330 -15.01 -38.51 -20.99
C VAL A 330 -14.59 -39.90 -20.55
N ASP A 331 -13.32 -40.25 -20.72
CA ASP A 331 -12.76 -41.50 -20.19
C ASP A 331 -12.89 -41.58 -18.66
N ALA A 332 -13.29 -42.76 -18.17
CA ALA A 332 -13.53 -43.01 -16.75
C ALA A 332 -12.24 -42.94 -15.92
#